data_AF-A0A961HBR9-F1
#
_entry.id   AF-A0A961HBR9-F1
#
_cell.length_a   1.000
_cell.length_b   1.000
_cell.length_c   1.000
_cell.angle_alpha   90.00
_cell.angle_beta   90.00
_cell.angle_gamma   90.00
#
_symmetry.space_group_name_H-M   'P 1'
#
loop_
_entity.id
_entity.type
_entity.pdbx_description
1 polymer ?
#
loop_
_entity_poly.entity_id
_entity_poly.type
_entity_poly.pdbx_seq_one_letter_code
_entity_poly.pdbx_strand_id
1 'polypeptide(L)'
;MFLARAAAVAAAAMVVVASPVAGAKPKNYCTEIKGIDTGNVCQIVLADPGYTVDINFPSDFPDMKSVTKFVAQTRDDFLNVAKSSAPRTAPYALDINAATYNSFVPPRGQLSVVLRVEQNVGAGKSQTSFKSFVWDQAYRKLVTYETLW
;
A
#
# COMPACT_ATOMS: atom_id res chain seq x y z
N MET A 1 -74.50 -25.14 -25.62
CA MET A 1 -73.88 -26.48 -25.49
C MET A 1 -72.77 -26.49 -26.54
N PHE A 2 -71.49 -26.29 -26.25
CA PHE A 2 -70.63 -26.95 -25.26
C PHE A 2 -69.62 -25.95 -24.64
N LEU A 3 -69.38 -26.10 -23.34
CA LEU A 3 -68.28 -25.46 -22.60
C LEU A 3 -66.96 -26.15 -22.92
N ALA A 4 -65.86 -25.40 -23.13
CA ALA A 4 -64.51 -25.96 -23.16
C ALA A 4 -63.48 -25.00 -22.54
N ARG A 5 -63.31 -25.15 -21.23
CA ARG A 5 -62.08 -25.17 -20.42
C ARG A 5 -61.02 -24.09 -20.67
N ALA A 6 -60.98 -23.15 -19.73
CA ALA A 6 -59.86 -22.27 -19.45
C ALA A 6 -58.60 -23.06 -19.05
N ALA A 7 -57.45 -22.72 -19.63
CA ALA A 7 -56.14 -23.10 -19.14
C ALA A 7 -55.32 -21.81 -18.92
N ALA A 8 -55.33 -21.32 -17.68
CA ALA A 8 -54.51 -20.19 -17.28
C ALA A 8 -53.07 -20.69 -17.06
N VAL A 9 -52.17 -20.37 -17.99
CA VAL A 9 -50.73 -20.61 -17.83
C VAL A 9 -50.15 -19.44 -17.04
N ALA A 10 -49.93 -19.63 -15.74
CA ALA A 10 -49.25 -18.64 -14.89
C ALA A 10 -47.74 -18.69 -15.16
N ALA A 11 -47.23 -17.74 -15.95
CA ALA A 11 -45.79 -17.52 -16.10
C ALA A 11 -45.24 -16.80 -14.87
N ALA A 12 -44.51 -17.51 -14.01
CA ALA A 12 -43.80 -16.92 -12.89
C ALA A 12 -42.54 -16.20 -13.42
N ALA A 13 -42.63 -14.87 -13.57
CA ALA A 13 -41.47 -14.04 -13.86
C ALA A 13 -40.59 -13.93 -12.60
N MET A 14 -39.49 -14.68 -12.56
CA MET A 14 -38.43 -14.48 -11.56
C MET A 14 -37.68 -13.19 -11.90
N VAL A 15 -38.04 -12.10 -11.24
CA VAL A 15 -37.26 -10.86 -11.28
C VAL A 15 -35.99 -11.10 -10.46
N VAL A 16 -34.88 -11.37 -11.14
CA VAL A 16 -33.56 -11.39 -10.53
C VAL A 16 -33.20 -9.93 -10.21
N VAL A 17 -33.43 -9.52 -8.97
CA VAL A 17 -32.97 -8.23 -8.45
C VAL A 17 -31.45 -8.37 -8.25
N ALA A 18 -30.67 -8.02 -9.27
CA ALA A 18 -29.24 -7.83 -9.14
C ALA A 18 -29.01 -6.60 -8.27
N SER A 19 -28.86 -6.79 -6.95
CA SER A 19 -28.40 -5.74 -6.06
C SER A 19 -27.06 -5.22 -6.58
N PRO A 20 -26.86 -3.90 -6.75
CA PRO A 20 -25.55 -3.38 -7.06
C PRO A 20 -24.67 -3.69 -5.85
N VAL A 21 -23.73 -4.62 -6.01
CA VAL A 21 -22.60 -4.72 -5.10
C VAL A 21 -21.89 -3.36 -5.20
N ALA A 22 -22.17 -2.51 -4.22
CA ALA A 22 -21.40 -1.30 -4.00
C ALA A 22 -19.96 -1.75 -3.71
N GLY A 23 -19.15 -1.87 -4.76
CA GLY A 23 -17.72 -2.07 -4.62
C GLY A 23 -17.21 -0.91 -3.78
N ALA A 24 -16.66 -1.22 -2.60
CA ALA A 24 -15.94 -0.22 -1.82
C ALA A 24 -14.95 0.46 -2.76
N LYS A 25 -14.94 1.81 -2.78
CA LYS A 25 -13.90 2.54 -3.51
C LYS A 25 -12.54 1.95 -3.08
N PRO A 26 -11.62 1.68 -4.01
CA PRO A 26 -10.29 1.19 -3.66
C PRO A 26 -9.72 2.08 -2.57
N LYS A 27 -9.34 1.49 -1.41
CA LYS A 27 -8.74 2.27 -0.33
C LYS A 27 -7.46 2.90 -0.86
N ASN A 28 -7.40 4.23 -0.86
CA ASN A 28 -6.19 4.94 -1.22
C ASN A 28 -5.30 5.09 0.03
N TYR A 29 -4.51 4.04 0.31
CA TYR A 29 -3.59 4.01 1.45
C TYR A 29 -2.53 5.13 1.40
N CYS A 30 -2.23 5.68 0.23
CA CYS A 30 -1.31 6.81 0.10
C CYS A 30 -1.89 8.07 0.77
N THR A 31 -3.16 8.38 0.48
CA THR A 31 -3.83 9.53 1.09
C THR A 31 -4.04 9.39 2.59
N GLU A 32 -4.24 8.16 3.09
CA GLU A 32 -4.37 7.88 4.54
C GLU A 32 -3.11 8.30 5.32
N ILE A 33 -1.94 8.22 4.70
CA ILE A 33 -0.67 8.64 5.30
C ILE A 33 -0.22 10.03 4.86
N LYS A 34 -1.14 10.86 4.35
CA LYS A 34 -0.86 12.23 3.84
C LYS A 34 0.11 12.27 2.66
N GLY A 35 0.20 11.18 1.90
CA GLY A 35 0.92 11.14 0.63
C GLY A 35 0.06 11.64 -0.53
N ILE A 36 0.74 12.00 -1.60
CA ILE A 36 0.18 12.37 -2.90
C ILE A 36 0.39 11.17 -3.84
N ASP A 37 -0.70 10.63 -4.35
CA ASP A 37 -0.67 9.55 -5.35
C ASP A 37 -0.52 10.15 -6.75
N THR A 38 0.56 9.81 -7.44
CA THR A 38 0.88 10.28 -8.80
C THR A 38 0.47 9.28 -9.88
N GLY A 39 -0.28 8.23 -9.50
CA GLY A 39 -0.81 7.20 -10.39
C GLY A 39 -0.01 5.89 -10.35
N ASN A 40 1.30 5.96 -10.16
CA ASN A 40 2.18 4.78 -9.99
C ASN A 40 3.05 4.84 -8.74
N VAL A 41 3.17 6.02 -8.13
CA VAL A 41 4.01 6.27 -6.96
C VAL A 41 3.22 7.08 -5.95
N CYS A 42 3.24 6.64 -4.69
CA CYS A 42 2.88 7.44 -3.55
C CYS A 42 4.08 8.24 -3.08
N GLN A 43 3.94 9.56 -3.07
CA GLN A 43 4.97 10.50 -2.64
C GLN A 43 4.58 11.20 -1.34
N ILE A 44 5.50 11.31 -0.39
CA ILE A 44 5.35 12.12 0.82
C ILE A 44 6.54 13.06 0.90
N VAL A 45 6.29 14.36 0.81
CA VAL A 45 7.30 15.39 0.97
C VAL A 45 6.91 16.29 2.13
N LEU A 46 7.79 16.41 3.12
CA LEU A 46 7.66 17.36 4.23
C LEU A 46 8.96 18.14 4.34
N ALA A 47 8.86 19.46 4.39
CA ALA A 47 10.00 20.34 4.53
C ALA A 47 9.73 21.37 5.63
N ASP A 48 10.57 21.32 6.67
CA ASP A 48 10.57 22.25 7.79
C ASP A 48 12.02 22.70 8.05
N PRO A 49 12.27 23.86 8.69
CA PRO A 49 13.63 24.34 8.93
C PRO A 49 14.53 23.35 9.71
N GLY A 50 13.93 22.48 10.52
CA GLY A 50 14.64 21.46 11.29
C GLY A 50 14.79 20.12 10.58
N TYR A 51 13.96 19.79 9.57
CA TYR A 51 14.00 18.48 8.94
C TYR A 51 13.42 18.44 7.52
N THR A 52 13.87 17.46 6.75
CA THR A 52 13.29 17.08 5.46
C THR A 52 12.87 15.62 5.46
N VAL A 53 11.74 15.33 4.82
CA VAL A 53 11.23 13.99 4.57
C VAL A 53 10.89 13.89 3.09
N ASP A 54 11.47 12.92 2.39
CA ASP A 54 11.12 12.53 1.02
C ASP A 54 10.90 11.01 1.00
N ILE A 55 9.71 10.57 0.62
CA ILE A 55 9.34 9.16 0.63
C ILE A 55 8.58 8.83 -0.64
N ASN A 56 9.12 7.89 -1.41
CA ASN A 56 8.57 7.42 -2.67
C ASN A 56 8.45 5.89 -2.66
N PHE A 57 7.23 5.38 -2.87
CA PHE A 57 6.97 3.95 -2.97
C PHE A 57 5.82 3.65 -3.94
N PRO A 58 5.77 2.46 -4.55
CA PRO A 58 4.73 2.12 -5.52
C PRO A 58 3.32 2.20 -4.91
N SER A 59 2.36 2.76 -5.65
CA SER A 59 0.95 2.82 -5.21
C SER A 59 0.12 1.60 -5.62
N ASP A 60 0.71 0.66 -6.38
CA ASP A 60 0.05 -0.50 -6.98
C ASP A 60 0.45 -1.85 -6.35
N PHE A 61 1.21 -1.84 -5.26
CA PHE A 61 1.61 -3.08 -4.59
C PHE A 61 0.39 -3.78 -3.96
N PRO A 62 0.18 -5.11 -4.14
CA PRO A 62 -1.03 -5.80 -3.70
C PRO A 62 -1.34 -5.67 -2.20
N ASP A 63 -0.31 -5.65 -1.36
CA ASP A 63 -0.45 -5.42 0.09
C ASP A 63 0.02 -4.02 0.48
N MET A 64 -0.67 -3.01 -0.05
CA MET A 64 -0.41 -1.60 0.30
C MET A 64 -0.49 -1.36 1.81
N LYS A 65 -1.34 -2.09 2.55
CA LYS A 65 -1.52 -1.91 3.98
C LYS A 65 -0.22 -2.15 4.76
N SER A 66 0.54 -3.19 4.43
CA SER A 66 1.81 -3.49 5.10
C SER A 66 2.90 -2.48 4.76
N VAL A 67 2.96 -2.05 3.49
CA VAL A 67 3.91 -1.03 3.01
C VAL A 67 3.63 0.31 3.69
N THR A 68 2.40 0.80 3.65
CA THR A 68 2.04 2.10 4.24
C THR A 68 2.16 2.11 5.75
N LYS A 69 1.85 1.00 6.43
CA LYS A 69 2.08 0.87 7.87
C LYS A 69 3.56 1.04 8.22
N PHE A 70 4.46 0.39 7.49
CA PHE A 70 5.90 0.51 7.72
C PHE A 70 6.40 1.93 7.43
N VAL A 71 5.98 2.52 6.31
CA VAL A 71 6.34 3.88 5.92
C VAL A 71 5.85 4.90 6.95
N ALA A 72 4.59 4.82 7.38
CA ALA A 72 4.02 5.70 8.39
C ALA A 72 4.78 5.59 9.71
N GLN A 73 5.02 4.37 10.19
CA GLN A 73 5.79 4.13 11.40
C GLN A 73 7.19 4.75 11.32
N THR A 74 7.91 4.50 10.22
CA THR A 74 9.29 4.99 10.02
C THR A 74 9.34 6.52 9.98
N ARG A 75 8.39 7.14 9.27
CA ARG A 75 8.25 8.59 9.24
C ARG A 75 7.96 9.16 10.62
N ASP A 76 7.00 8.58 11.33
CA ASP A 76 6.56 9.10 12.63
C ASP A 76 7.67 8.96 13.68
N ASP A 77 8.40 7.84 13.68
CA ASP A 77 9.58 7.65 14.52
C ASP A 77 10.69 8.66 14.22
N PHE A 78 10.97 8.91 12.93
CA PHE A 78 11.91 9.95 12.51
C PHE A 78 11.47 11.35 12.97
N LEU A 79 10.20 11.70 12.75
CA LEU A 79 9.65 13.00 13.12
C LEU A 79 9.67 13.21 14.64
N ASN A 80 9.41 12.16 15.42
CA ASN A 80 9.52 12.21 16.88
C ASN A 80 10.93 12.56 17.31
N VAL A 81 11.95 11.90 16.75
CA VAL A 81 13.37 12.19 17.04
C VAL A 81 13.75 13.60 16.56
N ALA A 82 13.36 13.99 15.35
CA ALA A 82 13.71 15.30 14.79
C ALA A 82 13.11 16.46 15.58
N LYS A 83 11.89 16.30 16.12
CA LYS A 83 11.18 17.33 16.91
C LYS A 83 11.62 17.39 18.37
N SER A 84 12.07 16.27 18.96
CA SER A 84 12.52 16.23 20.36
C SER A 84 14.00 16.60 20.54
N SER A 85 14.76 16.67 19.46
CA SER A 85 16.20 16.90 19.50
C SER A 85 16.56 18.39 19.44
N ALA A 86 17.77 18.73 19.90
CA ALA A 86 18.27 20.10 19.87
C ALA A 86 18.42 20.63 18.42
N PRO A 87 18.20 21.94 18.19
CA PRO A 87 18.47 22.57 16.90
C PRO A 87 19.92 22.32 16.45
N ARG A 88 20.11 22.05 15.16
CA ARG A 88 21.41 21.70 14.56
C ARG A 88 21.63 22.43 13.24
N THR A 89 22.90 22.61 12.88
CA THR A 89 23.33 23.35 11.68
C THR A 89 22.92 22.68 10.37
N ALA A 90 23.01 21.34 10.31
CA ALA A 90 22.47 20.57 9.19
C ALA A 90 21.10 19.99 9.59
N PRO A 91 20.04 20.08 8.79
CA PRO A 91 18.73 19.55 9.16
C PRO A 91 18.73 18.01 9.26
N TYR A 92 17.76 17.47 10.01
CA TYR A 92 17.46 16.04 10.00
C TYR A 92 16.92 15.64 8.62
N ALA A 93 17.25 14.45 8.12
CA ALA A 93 16.74 14.01 6.82
C ALA A 93 16.27 12.55 6.88
N LEU A 94 15.13 12.28 6.24
CA LEU A 94 14.64 10.95 5.94
C LEU A 94 14.36 10.87 4.44
N ASP A 95 14.99 9.90 3.79
CA ASP A 95 14.76 9.53 2.40
C ASP A 95 14.31 8.06 2.36
N ILE A 96 13.19 7.79 1.69
CA ILE A 96 12.74 6.41 1.42
C ILE A 96 12.49 6.29 -0.07
N ASN A 97 13.19 5.36 -0.72
CA ASN A 97 13.01 5.05 -2.13
C ASN A 97 12.72 3.56 -2.33
N ALA A 98 11.87 3.23 -3.30
CA ALA A 98 11.44 1.86 -3.56
C ALA A 98 11.97 1.32 -4.89
N ALA A 99 12.29 0.03 -4.91
CA ALA A 99 12.50 -0.76 -6.12
C ALA A 99 11.53 -1.93 -6.17
N THR A 100 10.83 -2.10 -7.28
CA THR A 100 9.89 -3.20 -7.53
C THR A 100 10.56 -4.29 -8.36
N TYR A 101 10.35 -5.55 -7.99
CA TYR A 101 10.79 -6.71 -8.76
C TYR A 101 9.63 -7.68 -8.96
N ASN A 102 9.55 -8.29 -10.13
CA ASN A 102 8.57 -9.32 -10.43
C ASN A 102 9.27 -10.58 -10.94
N SER A 103 8.67 -11.72 -10.62
CA SER A 103 9.05 -13.04 -11.12
C SER A 103 7.81 -13.74 -11.63
N PHE A 104 7.92 -14.38 -12.79
CA PHE A 104 6.83 -15.13 -13.41
C PHE A 104 7.35 -16.49 -13.87
N VAL A 105 7.03 -17.53 -13.10
CA VAL A 105 7.37 -18.93 -13.39
C VAL A 105 6.09 -19.76 -13.23
N PRO A 106 5.26 -19.94 -14.28
CA PRO A 106 3.98 -20.63 -14.19
C PRO A 106 4.07 -21.98 -13.45
N PRO A 107 3.18 -22.26 -12.47
CA PRO A 107 2.01 -21.49 -12.03
C PRO A 107 2.30 -20.43 -10.95
N ARG A 108 3.57 -20.20 -10.58
CA ARG A 108 4.00 -19.36 -9.47
C ARG A 108 4.51 -18.00 -9.96
N GLY A 109 4.11 -16.95 -9.29
CA GLY A 109 4.66 -15.62 -9.52
C GLY A 109 4.85 -14.90 -8.21
N GLN A 110 5.84 -14.01 -8.15
CA GLN A 110 6.09 -13.19 -6.98
C GLN A 110 6.28 -11.75 -7.43
N LEU A 111 5.77 -10.83 -6.62
CA LEU A 111 6.03 -9.41 -6.75
C LEU A 111 6.68 -8.95 -5.45
N SER A 112 7.80 -8.26 -5.52
CA SER A 112 8.46 -7.72 -4.35
C SER A 112 8.70 -6.22 -4.49
N VAL A 113 8.69 -5.56 -3.34
CA VAL A 113 9.08 -4.15 -3.21
C VAL A 113 10.14 -4.07 -2.14
N VAL A 114 11.27 -3.46 -2.49
CA VAL A 114 12.38 -3.21 -1.56
C VAL A 114 12.44 -1.71 -1.32
N LEU A 115 12.18 -1.31 -0.08
CA LEU A 115 12.36 0.05 0.39
C LEU A 115 13.80 0.20 0.88
N ARG A 116 14.52 1.16 0.32
CA ARG A 116 15.76 1.71 0.87
C ARG A 116 15.38 2.88 1.76
N VAL A 117 15.78 2.82 3.02
CA VAL A 117 15.53 3.87 4.00
C VAL A 117 16.87 4.48 4.35
N GLU A 118 17.09 5.72 3.97
CA GLU A 118 18.24 6.51 4.38
C GLU A 118 17.81 7.55 5.41
N GLN A 119 18.46 7.55 6.57
CA GLN A 119 18.09 8.39 7.69
C GLN A 119 19.32 9.09 8.28
N ASN A 120 19.20 10.40 8.48
CA ASN A 120 20.21 11.24 9.13
C ASN A 120 19.65 11.85 10.42
N VAL A 121 19.98 11.22 11.55
CA VAL A 121 19.62 11.68 12.91
C VAL A 121 20.74 12.37 13.68
N GLY A 122 21.84 12.75 13.01
CA GLY A 122 22.85 13.63 13.62
C GLY A 122 23.93 12.95 14.44
N ALA A 123 24.08 11.62 14.31
CA ALA A 123 25.13 10.83 14.95
C ALA A 123 26.32 10.51 14.01
N GLY A 124 26.55 11.31 12.96
CA GLY A 124 27.59 11.08 11.96
C GLY A 124 27.03 10.86 10.54
N LYS A 125 27.54 9.85 9.83
CA LYS A 125 27.07 9.51 8.47
C LYS A 125 25.61 9.03 8.50
N SER A 126 24.88 9.27 7.40
CA SER A 126 23.54 8.71 7.18
C SER A 126 23.55 7.20 7.40
N GLN A 127 22.51 6.70 8.04
CA GLN A 127 22.26 5.26 8.20
C GLN A 127 21.36 4.79 7.08
N THR A 128 21.75 3.70 6.40
CA THR A 128 20.92 3.08 5.35
C THR A 128 20.45 1.72 5.83
N SER A 129 19.13 1.50 5.77
CA SER A 129 18.51 0.20 6.03
C SER A 129 17.61 -0.19 4.85
N PHE A 130 17.24 -1.47 4.81
CA PHE A 130 16.39 -2.01 3.75
C PHE A 130 15.23 -2.79 4.34
N LYS A 131 14.04 -2.63 3.75
CA LYS A 131 12.86 -3.42 4.07
C LYS A 131 12.28 -4.00 2.79
N SER A 132 12.18 -5.31 2.72
CA SER A 132 11.50 -5.99 1.62
C SER A 132 10.08 -6.42 2.01
N PHE A 133 9.19 -6.36 1.03
CA PHE A 133 7.86 -6.96 1.04
C PHE A 133 7.79 -7.88 -0.16
N VAL A 134 7.44 -9.15 0.06
CA VAL A 134 7.29 -10.14 -1.02
C VAL A 134 5.87 -10.63 -1.01
N TRP A 135 5.20 -10.51 -2.15
CA TRP A 135 3.84 -10.96 -2.38
C TRP A 135 3.86 -12.21 -3.26
N ASP A 136 3.33 -13.31 -2.73
CA ASP A 136 3.08 -14.52 -3.50
C ASP A 136 1.79 -14.34 -4.32
N GLN A 137 1.91 -14.34 -5.64
CA GLN A 137 0.77 -14.17 -6.54
C GLN A 137 -0.13 -15.41 -6.61
N ALA A 138 0.42 -16.61 -6.38
CA ALA A 138 -0.34 -17.85 -6.41
C ALA A 138 -1.26 -17.97 -5.18
N TYR A 139 -0.73 -17.66 -3.99
CA TYR A 139 -1.49 -17.72 -2.75
C TYR A 139 -2.16 -16.40 -2.36
N ARG A 140 -1.85 -15.31 -3.07
CA ARG A 140 -2.32 -13.94 -2.80
C ARG A 140 -2.08 -13.55 -1.34
N LYS A 141 -0.84 -13.75 -0.89
CA LYS A 141 -0.42 -13.51 0.49
C LYS A 141 0.96 -12.89 0.53
N LEU A 142 1.19 -12.08 1.56
CA LEU A 142 2.51 -11.60 1.89
C LEU A 142 3.34 -12.78 2.43
N VAL A 143 4.56 -12.94 1.94
CA VAL A 143 5.56 -13.85 2.51
C VAL A 143 6.11 -13.19 3.77
N THR A 144 5.89 -13.84 4.89
CA THR A 144 6.39 -13.42 6.20
C THR A 144 7.64 -14.21 6.57
N TYR A 145 8.30 -13.82 7.67
CA TYR A 145 9.42 -14.57 8.24
C TYR A 145 9.02 -16.05 8.38
N GLU A 146 7.93 -16.37 9.10
CA GLU A 146 7.47 -17.75 9.36
C GLU A 146 7.24 -18.63 8.12
N THR A 147 7.00 -18.03 6.95
CA THR A 147 6.68 -18.73 5.70
C THR A 147 7.83 -18.71 4.70
N LEU A 148 8.99 -18.15 5.07
CA LEU A 148 10.12 -17.93 4.16
C LEU A 148 11.05 -19.14 4.03
N TRP A 149 11.09 -20.03 5.04
CA TRP A 149 11.93 -21.22 5.08
C TRP A 149 11.11 -22.51 5.17
#